data_AF-A0A3B0X057-F1
#
_entry.id   AF-A0A3B0X057-F1
#
_cell.length_a   1.000
_cell.length_b   1.000
_cell.length_c   1.000
_cell.angle_alpha   90.00
_cell.angle_beta   90.00
_cell.angle_gamma   90.00
#
_symmetry.space_group_name_H-M   'P 1'
#
loop_
_entity.id
_entity.type
_entity.pdbx_description
1 polymer ?
#
loop_
_entity_poly.entity_id
_entity_poly.type
_entity_poly.pdbx_seq_one_letter_code
_entity_poly.pdbx_strand_id
1 'polypeptide(L)'
;ELSGSTQDLIQGFVGDSYYQERTNEAYRSTKDCRKSDLKESDWSGFDYKLMVTDDRQYAVRIEVYDGGRTDVYLIVYLPLNKVEEYWPASDS
;
A
#
# COMPACT_ATOMS: atom_id res chain seq x y z
N GLU A 1 20.45 12.23 -13.76
CA GLU A 1 19.49 11.42 -14.54
C GLU A 1 19.65 9.97 -14.11
N LEU A 2 18.57 9.30 -13.71
CA LEU A 2 18.63 7.90 -13.26
C LEU A 2 18.60 6.99 -14.50
N SER A 3 19.69 6.27 -14.76
CA SER A 3 19.90 5.48 -15.99
C SER A 3 19.64 3.97 -15.83
N GLY A 4 18.85 3.56 -14.84
CA GLY A 4 18.40 2.17 -14.70
C GLY A 4 17.16 1.94 -15.56
N SER A 5 17.04 0.76 -16.19
CA SER A 5 15.76 0.42 -16.82
C SER A 5 14.68 0.38 -15.74
N THR A 6 13.44 0.79 -16.05
CA THR A 6 12.34 0.76 -15.06
C THR A 6 12.17 -0.63 -14.44
N GLN A 7 12.51 -1.69 -15.18
CA GLN A 7 12.52 -3.06 -14.69
C GLN A 7 13.52 -3.26 -13.55
N ASP A 8 14.73 -2.72 -13.66
CA ASP A 8 15.76 -2.84 -12.60
C ASP A 8 15.32 -2.12 -11.31
N LEU A 9 14.57 -1.03 -11.44
CA LEU A 9 14.11 -0.22 -10.29
C LEU A 9 12.98 -0.88 -9.49
N ILE A 10 12.14 -1.67 -10.15
CA ILE A 10 11.00 -2.36 -9.50
C ILE A 10 11.30 -3.83 -9.21
N GLN A 11 12.51 -4.29 -9.57
CA GLN A 11 12.94 -5.65 -9.31
C GLN A 11 12.95 -5.90 -7.79
N GLY A 12 12.27 -6.97 -7.37
CA GLY A 12 12.03 -7.27 -5.95
C GLY A 12 10.72 -6.72 -5.39
N PHE A 13 9.90 -6.02 -6.18
CA PHE A 13 8.54 -5.59 -5.85
C PHE A 13 7.47 -6.21 -6.77
N VAL A 14 7.88 -7.03 -7.73
CA VAL A 14 7.04 -7.61 -8.77
C VAL A 14 7.14 -9.13 -8.78
N GLY A 15 6.02 -9.81 -8.99
CA GLY A 15 5.94 -11.26 -9.21
C GLY A 15 5.43 -11.60 -10.61
N ASP A 16 5.52 -12.88 -10.97
CA ASP A 16 5.17 -13.36 -12.31
C ASP A 16 3.66 -13.34 -12.58
N SER A 17 2.83 -13.51 -11.54
CA SER A 17 1.37 -13.51 -11.65
C SER A 17 0.70 -12.97 -10.40
N TYR A 18 -0.50 -12.41 -10.57
CA TYR A 18 -1.29 -11.82 -9.50
C TYR A 18 -2.76 -12.21 -9.62
N TYR A 19 -3.41 -12.38 -8.47
CA TYR A 19 -4.82 -12.69 -8.37
C TYR A 19 -5.53 -11.63 -7.55
N GLN A 20 -6.69 -11.19 -8.02
CA GLN A 20 -7.47 -10.19 -7.31
C GLN A 20 -8.09 -10.81 -6.05
N GLU A 21 -7.64 -10.37 -4.88
CA GLU A 21 -8.17 -10.84 -3.60
C GLU A 21 -9.35 -9.97 -3.14
N ARG A 22 -9.34 -8.67 -3.46
CA ARG A 22 -10.36 -7.72 -2.99
C ARG A 22 -10.75 -6.69 -4.04
N THR A 23 -12.02 -6.27 -3.98
CA THR A 23 -12.53 -5.03 -4.58
C THR A 23 -13.58 -4.48 -3.63
N ASN A 24 -13.32 -3.34 -3.02
CA ASN A 24 -14.23 -2.75 -2.05
C ASN A 24 -14.12 -1.23 -2.06
N GLU A 25 -15.19 -0.57 -1.65
CA GLU A 25 -15.15 0.80 -1.14
C GLU A 25 -14.36 0.82 0.18
N ALA A 26 -13.54 1.85 0.37
CA ALA A 26 -12.76 2.10 1.57
C ALA A 26 -12.76 3.59 1.90
N TYR A 27 -12.40 3.90 3.14
CA TYR A 27 -12.34 5.27 3.65
C TYR A 27 -10.97 5.55 4.23
N ARG A 28 -10.41 6.72 3.91
CA ARG A 28 -9.18 7.22 4.54
C ARG A 28 -9.45 8.52 5.28
N SER A 29 -8.76 8.74 6.39
CA SER A 29 -8.86 10.01 7.09
C SER A 29 -8.18 11.12 6.28
N THR A 30 -8.78 12.30 6.28
CA THR A 30 -8.22 13.53 5.70
C THR A 30 -7.46 14.35 6.74
N LYS A 31 -7.39 13.86 7.98
CA LYS A 31 -6.74 14.48 9.12
C LYS A 31 -5.86 13.49 9.88
N ASP A 32 -4.91 14.04 10.62
CA ASP A 32 -4.08 13.29 11.58
C ASP A 32 -4.97 12.77 12.73
N CYS A 33 -4.95 11.46 12.93
CA CYS A 33 -5.75 10.75 13.93
C CYS A 33 -4.96 10.38 15.19
N ARG A 34 -3.67 10.75 15.29
CA ARG A 34 -2.81 10.31 16.41
C ARG A 34 -3.20 10.93 17.76
N LYS A 35 -3.85 12.09 17.76
CA LYS A 35 -4.14 12.89 18.97
C LYS A 35 -5.58 13.40 19.04
N SER A 36 -6.43 13.03 18.10
CA SER A 36 -7.78 13.57 17.96
C SER A 36 -8.74 12.51 17.48
N ASP A 37 -9.96 12.53 18.02
CA ASP A 37 -11.07 11.74 17.50
C ASP A 37 -11.50 12.27 16.13
N LEU A 38 -11.74 11.35 15.20
CA LEU A 38 -12.23 11.68 13.86
C LEU A 38 -13.75 11.68 13.84
N LYS A 39 -14.33 12.67 13.15
CA LYS A 39 -15.76 12.70 12.83
C LYS A 39 -15.99 12.01 11.49
N GLU A 40 -17.24 11.66 11.20
CA GLU A 40 -17.63 11.07 9.91
C GLU A 40 -17.19 11.94 8.71
N SER A 41 -17.31 13.26 8.84
CA SER A 41 -16.86 14.23 7.83
C SER A 41 -15.35 14.27 7.60
N ASP A 42 -14.55 13.65 8.46
CA ASP A 42 -13.09 13.62 8.32
C ASP A 42 -12.60 12.47 7.44
N TRP A 43 -13.52 11.65 6.91
CA TRP A 43 -13.22 10.52 6.04
C TRP A 43 -13.53 10.85 4.58
N SER A 44 -12.74 10.27 3.67
CA SER A 44 -13.00 10.32 2.23
C SER A 44 -13.02 8.91 1.66
N GLY A 45 -14.07 8.62 0.89
CA GLY A 45 -14.25 7.36 0.18
C GLY A 45 -13.29 7.22 -1.00
N PHE A 46 -12.96 5.98 -1.33
CA PHE A 46 -12.27 5.58 -2.54
C PHE A 46 -12.54 4.10 -2.82
N ASP A 47 -12.50 3.71 -4.08
CA ASP A 47 -12.49 2.30 -4.44
C ASP A 47 -11.07 1.77 -4.39
N TYR A 48 -10.88 0.53 -3.93
CA TYR A 48 -9.58 -0.11 -4.07
C TYR A 48 -9.67 -1.54 -4.59
N LYS A 49 -8.60 -1.91 -5.30
CA LYS A 49 -8.33 -3.28 -5.72
C LYS A 49 -7.04 -3.73 -5.07
N LEU A 50 -7.04 -4.95 -4.54
CA LEU A 50 -5.85 -5.62 -4.04
C LEU A 50 -5.63 -6.88 -4.86
N MET A 51 -4.44 -6.98 -5.44
CA MET A 51 -3.99 -8.16 -6.15
C MET A 51 -2.72 -8.69 -5.47
N VAL A 52 -2.63 -9.99 -5.31
CA VAL A 52 -1.56 -10.66 -4.53
C VAL A 52 -0.97 -11.79 -5.37
N THR A 53 0.33 -12.03 -5.25
CA THR A 53 1.00 -13.17 -5.88
C THR A 53 0.63 -14.50 -5.20
N ASP A 54 0.77 -15.62 -5.91
CA ASP A 54 0.46 -16.96 -5.36
C ASP A 54 1.27 -17.29 -4.10
N ASP A 55 2.55 -16.90 -4.08
CA ASP A 55 3.47 -17.06 -2.96
C ASP A 55 3.30 -16.01 -1.85
N ARG A 56 2.36 -15.07 -2.06
CA ARG A 56 2.05 -13.93 -1.18
C ARG A 56 3.29 -13.11 -0.79
N GLN A 57 4.32 -13.06 -1.63
CA GLN A 57 5.50 -12.22 -1.41
C GLN A 57 5.26 -10.76 -1.84
N TYR A 58 4.39 -10.56 -2.85
CA TYR A 58 4.14 -9.24 -3.41
C TYR A 58 2.64 -8.95 -3.53
N ALA A 59 2.30 -7.67 -3.50
CA ALA A 59 0.95 -7.19 -3.75
C ALA A 59 0.97 -5.88 -4.55
N VAL A 60 -0.08 -5.67 -5.33
CA VAL A 60 -0.38 -4.40 -5.97
C VAL A 60 -1.69 -3.91 -5.40
N ARG A 61 -1.67 -2.68 -4.87
CA ARG A 61 -2.87 -1.98 -4.44
C ARG A 61 -3.12 -0.80 -5.36
N ILE A 62 -4.33 -0.72 -5.88
CA ILE A 62 -4.79 0.38 -6.72
C ILE A 62 -5.90 1.08 -5.94
N GLU A 63 -5.78 2.39 -5.74
CA GLU A 63 -6.78 3.23 -5.11
C GLU A 63 -7.31 4.23 -6.13
N VAL A 64 -8.62 4.25 -6.33
CA VAL A 64 -9.31 5.15 -7.27
C VAL A 64 -10.17 6.11 -6.46
N TYR A 65 -9.82 7.39 -6.54
CA TYR A 65 -10.47 8.47 -5.82
C TYR A 65 -11.48 9.20 -6.70
N ASP A 66 -12.40 9.92 -6.06
CA ASP A 66 -13.29 10.87 -6.74
C ASP A 66 -12.50 11.84 -7.63
N GLY A 67 -13.02 12.08 -8.84
CA GLY A 67 -12.33 12.86 -9.86
C GLY A 67 -11.31 12.07 -10.69
N GLY A 68 -11.22 10.74 -10.49
CA GLY A 68 -10.44 9.84 -11.34
C GLY A 68 -8.94 9.79 -11.00
N ARG A 69 -8.50 10.45 -9.92
CA ARG A 69 -7.12 10.29 -9.43
C ARG A 69 -6.93 8.83 -9.02
N THR A 70 -5.86 8.22 -9.51
CA THR A 70 -5.51 6.84 -9.20
C THR A 70 -4.11 6.79 -8.63
N ASP A 71 -3.98 6.23 -7.43
CA ASP A 71 -2.69 5.96 -6.79
C ASP A 71 -2.42 4.45 -6.85
N VAL A 72 -1.19 4.06 -7.20
CA VAL A 72 -0.77 2.66 -7.33
C VAL A 72 0.40 2.39 -6.39
N TYR A 73 0.26 1.36 -5.57
CA TYR A 73 1.25 0.95 -4.59
C TYR A 73 1.76 -0.45 -4.91
N LEU A 74 3.07 -0.61 -4.94
CA LEU A 74 3.73 -1.91 -4.90
C LEU A 74 4.05 -2.24 -3.44
N ILE A 75 3.69 -3.45 -3.01
CA ILE A 75 3.80 -3.90 -1.63
C ILE A 75 4.65 -5.16 -1.60
N VAL A 76 5.65 -5.19 -0.72
CA VAL A 76 6.46 -6.38 -0.41
C VAL A 76 6.10 -6.83 1.00
N TYR A 77 5.78 -8.11 1.15
CA TYR A 77 5.57 -8.71 2.45
C TYR A 77 6.91 -9.14 3.05
N LEU A 78 7.27 -8.53 4.17
CA LEU A 78 8.48 -8.89 4.91
C LEU A 78 8.17 -9.92 6.00
N PRO A 79 9.07 -10.89 6.25
CA PRO A 79 9.02 -11.72 7.45
C PRO A 79 8.98 -10.87 8.73
N LEU A 80 8.28 -11.35 9.76
CA LEU A 80 8.07 -10.57 11.00
C LEU A 80 9.37 -10.13 11.68
N ASN A 81 10.37 -11.02 11.75
CA ASN A 81 11.68 -10.71 12.31
C ASN A 81 12.39 -9.54 11.59
N LYS A 82 12.10 -9.33 10.29
CA LYS A 82 12.61 -8.18 9.55
C LYS A 82 11.86 -6.90 9.90
N VAL A 83 10.56 -6.98 10.15
CA VAL A 83 9.78 -5.81 10.60
C VAL A 83 10.28 -5.31 11.96
N GLU A 84 10.60 -6.21 12.88
CA GLU A 84 11.15 -5.86 14.20
C GLU A 84 12.50 -5.14 14.10
N GLU A 85 13.36 -5.52 13.14
CA GLU A 85 14.65 -4.88 12.88
C GLU A 85 14.50 -3.41 12.40
N TYR A 86 13.46 -3.13 11.61
CA TYR A 86 13.17 -1.78 11.10
C TYR A 86 12.24 -0.98 12.00
N TRP A 87 11.65 -1.61 13.02
CA TRP A 87 10.85 -0.89 13.98
C TRP A 87 11.77 0.15 14.64
N PRO A 88 11.41 1.43 14.65
CA PRO A 88 12.18 2.41 15.39
C PRO A 88 12.23 1.90 16.82
N ALA A 89 13.40 1.41 17.25
CA ALA A 89 13.64 1.06 18.64
C ALA A 89 13.14 2.27 19.42
N SER A 90 12.17 2.05 20.30
CA SER A 90 11.69 3.11 21.17
C SER A 90 12.92 3.60 21.92
N ASP A 91 13.45 4.75 21.50
CA ASP A 91 14.45 5.51 22.23
C ASP A 91 13.82 5.74 23.62
N SER A 92 14.22 4.89 24.55
CA SER A 92 13.84 4.89 25.96
C SER A 92 14.86 5.66 26.76
#